data_AF-A0AAD6V0E8-F1
#
_entry.id   AF-A0AAD6V0E8-F1
#
_cell.length_a   1.000
_cell.length_b   1.000
_cell.length_c   1.000
_cell.angle_alpha   90.00
_cell.angle_beta   90.00
_cell.angle_gamma   90.00
#
_symmetry.space_group_name_H-M   'P 1'
#
loop_
_entity.id
_entity.type
_entity.pdbx_description
1 polymer ?
#
loop_
_entity_poly.entity_id
_entity_poly.type
_entity_poly.pdbx_seq_one_letter_code
_entity_poly.pdbx_strand_id
1 'polypeptide(L)'
;MNRTLLFKYKPGSLTKDATLMLTFEKPTEKQLSTDQNLVAWKVIPLRYVKGSTATNTIPVTYSARLAFGSSQGMEGNIVYGETVAEMKEGQTVDLNLRDGITEWGAPTDITPATKLIKAKNNTAYYQQISVGTIETKGGSEIYNPTFLWKVGTKLTAEASFNPILRAYVNLGYMQSEFITADIASDQITSWDLTAQQPTSTWDFKETTQGGYTITKAGMLAITINWEDKVSQEVVNAVFANISSAITAKGMVFHAEHNDKDRNRRCIVSQEGCSCEMLSATLKSIISEALVKDGSSVMGKSIPREQMDMYWTVSDESGTAGENEAEEIYEGTAAWYLLK
;
A
#
# COMPACT_ATOMS: atom_id res chain seq x y z
N MET A 1 -11.79 10.29 -3.00
CA MET A 1 -10.34 10.04 -2.87
C MET A 1 -10.03 8.75 -3.60
N ASN A 2 -9.02 8.74 -4.48
CA ASN A 2 -8.62 7.53 -5.21
C ASN A 2 -7.23 7.07 -4.74
N ARG A 3 -7.03 5.76 -4.74
CA ARG A 3 -5.75 5.10 -4.39
C ARG A 3 -5.43 4.03 -5.41
N THR A 4 -4.18 3.94 -5.82
CA THR A 4 -3.71 2.93 -6.76
C THR A 4 -2.56 2.15 -6.14
N LEU A 5 -2.74 0.84 -5.97
CA LEU A 5 -1.70 -0.11 -5.58
C LEU A 5 -1.13 -0.74 -6.85
N LEU A 6 0.16 -0.57 -7.09
CA LEU A 6 0.88 -1.19 -8.21
C LEU A 6 1.59 -2.43 -7.72
N PHE A 7 1.07 -3.61 -8.03
CA PHE A 7 1.69 -4.88 -7.67
C PHE A 7 2.69 -5.31 -8.75
N LYS A 8 3.97 -5.32 -8.39
CA LYS A 8 5.07 -5.81 -9.21
C LYS A 8 5.37 -7.26 -8.90
N TYR A 9 5.58 -8.07 -9.93
CA TYR A 9 6.08 -9.44 -9.75
C TYR A 9 6.89 -9.87 -10.97
N LYS A 10 7.78 -10.85 -10.78
CA LYS A 10 8.54 -11.45 -11.88
C LYS A 10 7.99 -12.85 -12.18
N PRO A 11 7.43 -13.11 -13.37
CA PRO A 11 6.89 -14.43 -13.70
C PRO A 11 7.89 -15.58 -13.55
N GLY A 12 9.18 -15.36 -13.83
CA GLY A 12 10.22 -16.39 -13.68
C GLY A 12 10.72 -16.58 -12.24
N SER A 13 10.31 -15.75 -11.28
CA SER A 13 10.62 -15.94 -9.85
C SER A 13 9.55 -16.71 -9.10
N LEU A 14 8.46 -17.11 -9.76
CA LEU A 14 7.45 -18.01 -9.21
C LEU A 14 7.83 -19.46 -9.54
N THR A 15 7.35 -20.42 -8.76
CA THR A 15 7.50 -21.86 -9.06
C THR A 15 6.27 -22.43 -9.77
N LYS A 16 5.13 -21.75 -9.66
CA LYS A 16 3.84 -22.09 -10.26
C LYS A 16 2.95 -20.85 -10.36
N ASP A 17 1.85 -20.97 -11.10
CA ASP A 17 0.81 -19.93 -11.11
C ASP A 17 0.32 -19.66 -9.68
N ALA A 18 0.10 -18.37 -9.39
CA ALA A 18 -0.48 -17.92 -8.14
C ALA A 18 -1.67 -16.99 -8.39
N THR A 19 -2.51 -16.79 -7.39
CA THR A 19 -3.62 -15.84 -7.44
C THR A 19 -3.60 -14.99 -6.18
N LEU A 20 -3.49 -13.67 -6.34
CA LEU A 20 -3.58 -12.70 -5.24
C LEU A 20 -5.03 -12.24 -5.10
N MET A 21 -5.64 -12.54 -3.96
CA MET A 21 -6.98 -12.08 -3.60
C MET A 21 -6.89 -10.91 -2.62
N LEU A 22 -7.63 -9.85 -2.91
CA LEU A 22 -7.77 -8.67 -2.07
C LEU A 22 -9.22 -8.58 -1.57
N THR A 23 -9.39 -8.33 -0.27
CA THR A 23 -10.71 -8.14 0.35
C THR A 23 -10.62 -7.04 1.41
N PHE A 24 -11.73 -6.36 1.67
CA PHE A 24 -11.78 -5.36 2.73
C PHE A 24 -12.01 -6.02 4.09
N GLU A 25 -11.42 -5.44 5.13
CA GLU A 25 -11.69 -5.85 6.50
C GLU A 25 -13.15 -5.61 6.88
N LYS A 26 -13.79 -6.60 7.52
CA LYS A 26 -15.14 -6.42 8.05
C LYS A 26 -15.13 -5.25 9.06
N PRO A 27 -16.12 -4.35 9.00
CA PRO A 27 -16.29 -3.34 10.04
C PRO A 27 -16.33 -3.97 11.44
N THR A 28 -15.64 -3.36 12.41
CA THR A 28 -15.43 -3.94 13.75
C THR A 28 -16.61 -3.74 14.71
N GLU A 29 -17.62 -2.95 14.32
CA GLU A 29 -18.74 -2.63 15.19
C GLU A 29 -19.71 -3.80 15.31
N LYS A 30 -19.86 -4.33 16.53
CA LYS A 30 -20.82 -5.38 16.93
C LYS A 30 -22.30 -5.07 16.62
N GLN A 31 -22.60 -3.84 16.20
CA GLN A 31 -23.94 -3.36 15.87
C GLN A 31 -24.29 -3.45 14.38
N LEU A 32 -23.31 -3.77 13.53
CA LEU A 32 -23.53 -4.04 12.13
C LEU A 32 -23.95 -5.52 12.00
N SER A 33 -25.01 -5.78 11.24
CA SER A 33 -25.68 -7.09 11.15
C SER A 33 -24.72 -8.28 11.13
N THR A 34 -24.99 -9.30 11.93
CA THR A 34 -24.18 -10.53 12.07
C THR A 34 -24.02 -11.34 10.78
N ASP A 35 -24.82 -11.04 9.76
CA ASP A 35 -24.88 -11.78 8.50
C ASP A 35 -24.12 -11.08 7.36
N GLN A 36 -23.07 -10.33 7.69
CA GLN A 36 -22.20 -9.67 6.71
C GLN A 36 -21.17 -10.64 6.13
N ASN A 37 -21.29 -10.93 4.83
CA ASN A 37 -20.32 -11.70 4.08
C ASN A 37 -19.27 -10.78 3.46
N LEU A 38 -18.01 -11.22 3.49
CA LEU A 38 -16.93 -10.57 2.73
C LEU A 38 -17.13 -10.81 1.24
N VAL A 39 -16.53 -9.97 0.41
CA VAL A 39 -16.43 -10.20 -1.03
C VAL A 39 -14.95 -10.24 -1.42
N ALA A 40 -14.59 -11.17 -2.30
CA ALA A 40 -13.29 -11.21 -2.97
C ALA A 40 -13.19 -10.04 -3.97
N TRP A 41 -12.90 -8.85 -3.45
CA TRP A 41 -13.01 -7.57 -4.16
C TRP A 41 -12.19 -7.50 -5.45
N LYS A 42 -10.92 -7.91 -5.40
CA LYS A 42 -10.07 -8.07 -6.59
C LYS A 42 -9.34 -9.40 -6.52
N VAL A 43 -9.29 -10.10 -7.65
CA VAL A 43 -8.59 -11.38 -7.79
C VAL A 43 -7.64 -11.27 -8.98
N ILE A 44 -6.34 -11.35 -8.70
CA ILE A 44 -5.28 -11.04 -9.65
C ILE A 44 -4.54 -12.33 -9.99
N PRO A 45 -4.63 -12.83 -11.24
CA PRO A 45 -3.85 -13.98 -11.67
C PRO A 45 -2.38 -13.58 -11.88
N LEU A 46 -1.47 -14.29 -11.24
CA LEU A 46 -0.03 -14.12 -11.33
C LEU A 46 0.57 -15.33 -12.03
N ARG A 47 0.76 -15.22 -13.35
CA ARG A 47 1.23 -16.34 -14.18
C ARG A 47 2.72 -16.59 -14.00
N TYR A 48 3.09 -17.85 -13.83
CA TYR A 48 4.46 -18.33 -13.90
C TYR A 48 4.89 -18.50 -15.37
N VAL A 49 6.10 -18.03 -15.67
CA VAL A 49 6.72 -18.21 -16.98
C VAL A 49 8.19 -18.59 -16.78
N LYS A 50 8.52 -19.85 -17.05
CA LYS A 50 9.87 -20.38 -16.85
C LYS A 50 10.91 -19.56 -17.60
N GLY A 51 11.95 -19.13 -16.89
CA GLY A 51 13.07 -18.38 -17.45
C GLY A 51 12.76 -16.91 -17.78
N SER A 52 11.56 -16.41 -17.47
CA SER A 52 11.23 -15.01 -17.70
C SER A 52 11.96 -14.08 -16.71
N THR A 53 12.68 -13.10 -17.24
CA THR A 53 13.29 -12.01 -16.47
C THR A 53 12.41 -10.76 -16.43
N ALA A 54 11.26 -10.78 -17.13
CA ALA A 54 10.35 -9.65 -17.19
C ALA A 54 9.76 -9.33 -15.81
N THR A 55 9.49 -8.04 -15.57
CA THR A 55 8.73 -7.59 -14.40
C THR A 55 7.37 -7.11 -14.88
N ASN A 56 6.31 -7.74 -14.37
CA ASN A 56 4.95 -7.33 -14.62
C ASN A 56 4.50 -6.37 -13.52
N THR A 57 3.72 -5.35 -13.88
CA THR A 57 3.11 -4.42 -12.94
C THR A 57 1.61 -4.41 -13.16
N ILE A 58 0.84 -4.68 -12.11
CA ILE A 58 -0.62 -4.76 -12.16
C ILE A 58 -1.21 -3.66 -11.27
N PRO A 59 -1.98 -2.71 -11.83
CA PRO A 59 -2.64 -1.68 -11.05
C PRO A 59 -3.95 -2.18 -10.43
N VAL A 60 -4.17 -1.85 -9.16
CA VAL A 60 -5.44 -1.99 -8.46
C VAL A 60 -5.87 -0.62 -7.95
N THR A 61 -7.01 -0.14 -8.45
CA THR A 61 -7.55 1.16 -8.07
C THR A 61 -8.69 1.01 -7.08
N TYR A 62 -8.62 1.78 -6.00
CA TYR A 62 -9.69 2.01 -5.04
C TYR A 62 -10.23 3.43 -5.20
N SER A 63 -11.55 3.57 -5.08
CA SER A 63 -12.27 4.84 -5.07
C SER A 63 -13.09 4.93 -3.79
N ALA A 64 -13.02 6.06 -3.10
CA ALA A 64 -13.83 6.32 -1.91
C ALA A 64 -15.29 6.69 -2.21
N ARG A 65 -15.75 6.55 -3.47
CA ARG A 65 -17.16 6.73 -3.83
C ARG A 65 -17.94 5.49 -3.40
N LEU A 66 -18.61 5.57 -2.26
CA LEU A 66 -19.37 4.45 -1.70
C LEU A 66 -20.74 4.35 -2.36
N ALA A 67 -21.25 3.13 -2.43
CA ALA A 67 -22.61 2.91 -2.91
C ALA A 67 -23.22 1.64 -2.35
N PHE A 68 -24.55 1.63 -2.22
CA PHE A 68 -25.31 0.40 -2.08
C PHE A 68 -25.66 -0.16 -3.45
N GLY A 69 -25.54 -1.48 -3.60
CA GLY A 69 -25.97 -2.22 -4.77
C GLY A 69 -27.01 -3.26 -4.39
N SER A 70 -28.02 -3.46 -5.24
CA SER A 70 -28.93 -4.59 -5.16
C SER A 70 -28.77 -5.48 -6.39
N SER A 71 -29.02 -6.77 -6.20
CA SER A 71 -29.04 -7.79 -7.24
C SER A 71 -30.40 -8.46 -7.24
N GLN A 72 -31.03 -8.61 -8.40
CA GLN A 72 -32.28 -9.36 -8.57
C GLN A 72 -31.99 -10.82 -8.95
N GLY A 73 -30.76 -11.13 -9.40
CA GLY A 73 -30.30 -12.49 -9.63
C GLY A 73 -28.83 -12.69 -9.25
N MET A 74 -28.55 -13.71 -8.46
CA MET A 74 -27.18 -14.23 -8.30
C MET A 74 -26.88 -15.25 -9.39
N GLU A 75 -25.79 -15.06 -10.13
CA GLU A 75 -25.19 -16.13 -10.92
C GLU A 75 -24.19 -16.88 -10.02
N GLY A 76 -24.65 -17.94 -9.36
CA GLY A 76 -23.86 -18.68 -8.38
C GLY A 76 -23.56 -17.85 -7.13
N ASN A 77 -22.27 -17.72 -6.78
CA ASN A 77 -21.81 -16.97 -5.60
C ASN A 77 -21.26 -15.58 -5.93
N ILE A 78 -21.44 -15.10 -7.16
CA ILE A 78 -20.89 -13.81 -7.59
C ILE A 78 -21.89 -12.69 -7.34
N VAL A 79 -21.42 -11.61 -6.73
CA VAL A 79 -22.21 -10.41 -6.45
C VAL A 79 -21.99 -9.38 -7.57
N TYR A 80 -23.08 -8.95 -8.19
CA TYR A 80 -23.07 -7.80 -9.10
C TYR A 80 -24.14 -6.80 -8.65
N GLY A 81 -23.85 -5.51 -8.75
CA GLY A 81 -24.87 -4.48 -8.51
C GLY A 81 -25.62 -4.21 -9.81
N GLU A 82 -26.85 -4.71 -9.92
CA GLU A 82 -27.72 -4.42 -11.07
C GLU A 82 -28.24 -2.99 -11.01
N THR A 83 -28.61 -2.54 -9.81
CA THR A 83 -28.95 -1.15 -9.53
C THR A 83 -28.13 -0.64 -8.35
N VAL A 84 -27.70 0.61 -8.44
CA VAL A 84 -26.72 1.20 -7.52
C VAL A 84 -27.19 2.58 -7.06
N ALA A 85 -27.02 2.87 -5.79
CA ALA A 85 -27.20 4.21 -5.21
C ALA A 85 -25.89 4.69 -4.59
N GLU A 86 -25.29 5.74 -5.16
CA GLU A 86 -24.11 6.37 -4.58
C GLU A 86 -24.48 7.07 -3.26
N MET A 87 -23.63 6.90 -2.26
CA MET A 87 -23.85 7.34 -0.89
C MET A 87 -22.69 8.21 -0.40
N LYS A 88 -23.01 9.20 0.43
CA LYS A 88 -22.04 9.85 1.31
C LYS A 88 -22.20 9.33 2.74
N GLU A 89 -21.14 9.42 3.53
CA GLU A 89 -21.23 9.13 4.96
C GLU A 89 -22.36 9.95 5.61
N GLY A 90 -23.09 9.31 6.52
CA GLY A 90 -24.23 9.94 7.19
C GLY A 90 -25.53 9.95 6.37
N GLN A 91 -25.62 9.21 5.27
CA GLN A 91 -26.83 9.14 4.45
C GLN A 91 -27.57 7.80 4.56
N THR A 92 -28.89 7.87 4.34
CA THR A 92 -29.78 6.71 4.22
C THR A 92 -30.48 6.70 2.87
N VAL A 93 -30.75 5.52 2.34
CA VAL A 93 -31.50 5.32 1.10
C VAL A 93 -32.51 4.18 1.27
N ASP A 94 -33.61 4.26 0.55
CA ASP A 94 -34.66 3.23 0.52
C ASP A 94 -34.53 2.38 -0.74
N LEU A 95 -34.51 1.05 -0.58
CA LEU A 95 -34.70 0.09 -1.66
C LEU A 95 -36.19 -0.24 -1.78
N ASN A 96 -36.78 0.08 -2.91
CA ASN A 96 -38.19 -0.18 -3.21
C ASN A 96 -38.33 -1.23 -4.31
N LEU A 97 -39.54 -1.75 -4.48
CA LEU A 97 -39.89 -2.65 -5.58
C LEU A 97 -41.00 -1.99 -6.41
N ARG A 98 -40.74 -1.73 -7.68
CA ARG A 98 -41.70 -1.17 -8.64
C ARG A 98 -41.77 -2.08 -9.85
N ASP A 99 -42.95 -2.58 -10.16
CA ASP A 99 -43.20 -3.49 -11.30
C ASP A 99 -42.29 -4.74 -11.31
N GLY A 100 -41.97 -5.26 -10.12
CA GLY A 100 -41.10 -6.43 -9.94
C GLY A 100 -39.60 -6.13 -10.02
N ILE A 101 -39.21 -4.87 -10.24
CA ILE A 101 -37.82 -4.42 -10.36
C ILE A 101 -37.47 -3.59 -9.12
N THR A 102 -36.30 -3.86 -8.52
CA THR A 102 -35.78 -3.07 -7.41
C THR A 102 -35.31 -1.69 -7.88
N GLU A 103 -35.69 -0.65 -7.14
CA GLU A 103 -35.32 0.73 -7.43
C GLU A 103 -34.84 1.42 -6.15
N TRP A 104 -33.72 2.12 -6.23
CA TRP A 104 -33.22 2.96 -5.14
C TRP A 104 -33.89 4.32 -5.14
N GLY A 105 -34.31 4.78 -3.96
CA GLY A 105 -34.73 6.17 -3.76
C GLY A 105 -33.54 7.15 -3.79
N ALA A 106 -33.84 8.44 -3.61
CA ALA A 106 -32.80 9.44 -3.42
C ALA A 106 -32.18 9.30 -2.01
N PRO A 107 -30.84 9.32 -1.88
CA PRO A 107 -30.19 9.39 -0.58
C PRO A 107 -30.60 10.64 0.20
N THR A 108 -30.80 10.49 1.51
CA THR A 108 -31.16 11.58 2.43
C THR A 108 -30.23 11.56 3.64
N ASP A 109 -30.00 12.73 4.25
CA ASP A 109 -29.10 12.83 5.39
C ASP A 109 -29.78 12.27 6.67
N ILE A 110 -29.02 11.50 7.44
CA ILE A 110 -29.44 10.94 8.72
C ILE A 110 -29.28 12.02 9.79
N THR A 111 -30.33 12.23 10.59
CA THR A 111 -30.33 13.15 11.72
C THR A 111 -30.55 12.38 13.04
N PRO A 112 -29.66 12.53 14.04
CA PRO A 112 -28.43 13.33 14.04
C PRO A 112 -27.35 12.75 13.10
N ALA A 113 -26.40 13.60 12.69
CA ALA A 113 -25.31 13.22 11.80
C ALA A 113 -24.51 12.03 12.36
N THR A 114 -24.20 11.08 11.48
CA THR A 114 -23.46 9.84 11.80
C THR A 114 -22.42 9.57 10.71
N LYS A 115 -21.46 8.68 10.98
CA LYS A 115 -20.52 8.17 9.98
C LYS A 115 -21.06 6.96 9.21
N LEU A 116 -22.21 6.42 9.63
CA LEU A 116 -22.83 5.26 9.00
C LEU A 116 -23.54 5.66 7.71
N ILE A 117 -23.57 4.74 6.76
CA ILE A 117 -24.53 4.75 5.66
C ILE A 117 -25.57 3.65 5.87
N LYS A 118 -26.81 3.91 5.44
CA LYS A 118 -27.93 3.00 5.66
C LYS A 118 -28.70 2.72 4.37
N ALA A 119 -29.10 1.47 4.19
CA ALA A 119 -30.01 1.04 3.13
C ALA A 119 -31.19 0.29 3.74
N LYS A 120 -32.38 0.84 3.63
CA LYS A 120 -33.60 0.22 4.15
C LYS A 120 -34.28 -0.60 3.06
N ASN A 121 -34.54 -1.87 3.34
CA ASN A 121 -35.32 -2.73 2.45
C ASN A 121 -36.82 -2.45 2.63
N ASN A 122 -37.39 -1.58 1.80
CA ASN A 122 -38.82 -1.29 1.80
C ASN A 122 -39.65 -2.26 0.95
N THR A 123 -39.04 -3.27 0.31
CA THR A 123 -39.75 -4.29 -0.46
C THR A 123 -40.56 -5.23 0.45
N ALA A 124 -41.40 -6.08 -0.14
CA ALA A 124 -42.20 -7.07 0.60
C ALA A 124 -41.41 -8.34 0.97
N TYR A 125 -40.20 -8.52 0.46
CA TYR A 125 -39.39 -9.74 0.62
C TYR A 125 -38.00 -9.40 1.16
N TYR A 126 -37.24 -10.42 1.57
CA TYR A 126 -35.83 -10.19 1.85
C TYR A 126 -35.10 -9.79 0.56
N GLN A 127 -34.09 -8.92 0.69
CA GLN A 127 -33.27 -8.46 -0.42
C GLN A 127 -31.80 -8.73 -0.12
N GLN A 128 -31.03 -8.98 -1.17
CA GLN A 128 -29.59 -8.96 -1.08
C GLN A 128 -29.11 -7.55 -1.36
N ILE A 129 -28.50 -6.94 -0.35
CA ILE A 129 -27.97 -5.59 -0.43
C ILE A 129 -26.47 -5.72 -0.20
N SER A 130 -25.69 -5.12 -1.09
CA SER A 130 -24.25 -5.02 -0.96
C SER A 130 -23.84 -3.58 -0.77
N VAL A 131 -22.70 -3.36 -0.11
CA VAL A 131 -21.99 -2.08 -0.15
C VAL A 131 -20.69 -2.28 -0.92
N GLY A 132 -20.30 -1.26 -1.65
CA GLY A 132 -19.12 -1.30 -2.48
C GLY A 132 -18.65 0.08 -2.88
N THR A 133 -17.72 0.08 -3.82
CA THR A 133 -17.08 1.29 -4.33
C THR A 133 -17.38 1.46 -5.82
N ILE A 134 -17.61 2.70 -6.25
CA ILE A 134 -17.76 3.05 -7.66
C ILE A 134 -16.41 3.50 -8.22
N GLU A 135 -15.92 2.78 -9.22
CA GLU A 135 -14.74 3.13 -10.02
C GLU A 135 -15.19 3.71 -11.37
N THR A 136 -14.53 4.77 -11.85
CA THR A 136 -14.77 5.28 -13.21
C THR A 136 -13.67 4.75 -14.13
N LYS A 137 -14.03 3.92 -15.12
CA LYS A 137 -13.11 3.33 -16.08
C LYS A 137 -13.61 3.56 -17.51
N GLY A 138 -12.81 4.25 -18.32
CA GLY A 138 -13.17 4.56 -19.71
C GLY A 138 -14.47 5.36 -19.85
N GLY A 139 -14.77 6.23 -18.88
CA GLY A 139 -16.01 7.01 -18.82
C GLY A 139 -17.23 6.24 -18.31
N SER A 140 -17.12 4.93 -18.08
CA SER A 140 -18.18 4.12 -17.47
C SER A 140 -17.97 3.99 -15.97
N GLU A 141 -19.06 3.98 -15.22
CA GLU A 141 -19.05 3.71 -13.78
C GLU A 141 -19.21 2.22 -13.53
N ILE A 142 -18.31 1.66 -12.74
CA ILE A 142 -18.27 0.24 -12.41
C ILE A 142 -18.40 0.12 -10.89
N TYR A 143 -19.48 -0.53 -10.46
CA TYR A 143 -19.69 -0.87 -9.07
C TYR A 143 -18.90 -2.13 -8.70
N ASN A 144 -18.10 -2.05 -7.64
CA ASN A 144 -17.31 -3.17 -7.11
C ASN A 144 -17.78 -3.47 -5.69
N PRO A 145 -18.54 -4.57 -5.46
CA PRO A 145 -19.03 -4.92 -4.13
C PRO A 145 -17.88 -5.31 -3.20
N THR A 146 -18.07 -5.04 -1.92
CA THR A 146 -17.07 -5.29 -0.85
C THR A 146 -17.65 -6.13 0.27
N PHE A 147 -18.93 -5.91 0.60
CA PHE A 147 -19.66 -6.69 1.58
C PHE A 147 -21.09 -6.93 1.09
N LEU A 148 -21.69 -8.03 1.55
CA LEU A 148 -23.04 -8.46 1.18
C LEU A 148 -23.84 -8.83 2.44
N TRP A 149 -25.10 -8.40 2.47
CA TRP A 149 -26.09 -8.79 3.48
C TRP A 149 -27.33 -9.42 2.85
N LYS A 150 -27.98 -10.30 3.62
CA LYS A 150 -29.37 -10.67 3.42
C LYS A 150 -30.25 -9.82 4.34
N VAL A 151 -30.97 -8.86 3.78
CA VAL A 151 -31.73 -7.86 4.54
C VAL A 151 -33.20 -8.21 4.50
N GLY A 152 -33.78 -8.56 5.65
CA GLY A 152 -35.21 -8.85 5.79
C GLY A 152 -36.11 -7.66 5.44
N THR A 153 -37.39 -7.95 5.24
CA THR A 153 -38.43 -6.95 4.93
C THR A 153 -38.49 -5.87 6.02
N LYS A 154 -38.45 -4.59 5.61
CA LYS A 154 -38.43 -3.41 6.49
C LYS A 154 -37.24 -3.30 7.44
N LEU A 155 -36.23 -4.16 7.27
CA LEU A 155 -34.97 -4.05 7.98
C LEU A 155 -33.99 -3.16 7.20
N THR A 156 -32.90 -2.79 7.87
CA THR A 156 -31.89 -1.88 7.36
C THR A 156 -30.53 -2.57 7.36
N ALA A 157 -29.82 -2.50 6.23
CA ALA A 157 -28.38 -2.71 6.20
C ALA A 157 -27.70 -1.41 6.63
N GLU A 158 -26.79 -1.51 7.60
CA GLU A 158 -25.97 -0.41 8.06
C GLU A 158 -24.51 -0.75 7.78
N ALA A 159 -23.73 0.24 7.35
CA ALA A 159 -22.31 0.07 7.09
C ALA A 159 -21.52 1.30 7.55
N SER A 160 -20.38 1.05 8.17
CA SER A 160 -19.26 1.99 8.27
C SER A 160 -18.16 1.45 7.35
N PHE A 161 -17.52 2.30 6.55
CA PHE A 161 -16.51 1.86 5.60
C PHE A 161 -15.15 2.41 5.97
N ASN A 162 -14.34 1.60 6.66
CA ASN A 162 -12.91 1.87 6.82
C ASN A 162 -12.14 1.06 5.76
N PRO A 163 -11.45 1.69 4.79
CA PRO A 163 -10.87 1.01 3.65
C PRO A 163 -9.55 0.31 4.01
N ILE A 164 -9.59 -0.62 4.98
CA ILE A 164 -8.47 -1.50 5.28
C ILE A 164 -8.55 -2.69 4.33
N LEU A 165 -7.57 -2.81 3.45
CA LEU A 165 -7.48 -3.87 2.45
C LEU A 165 -6.54 -4.97 2.93
N ARG A 166 -6.94 -6.23 2.80
CA ARG A 166 -6.18 -7.42 3.20
C ARG A 166 -5.85 -8.29 1.99
N ALA A 167 -4.66 -8.88 1.99
CA ALA A 167 -4.18 -9.74 0.91
C ALA A 167 -4.04 -11.20 1.33
N TYR A 168 -4.48 -12.10 0.45
CA TYR A 168 -4.38 -13.56 0.59
C TYR A 168 -3.96 -14.17 -0.75
N VAL A 169 -3.42 -15.40 -0.75
CA VAL A 169 -2.97 -16.08 -1.98
C VAL A 169 -3.55 -17.48 -2.10
N ASN A 170 -3.90 -17.87 -3.34
CA ASN A 170 -4.28 -19.23 -3.75
C ASN A 170 -5.52 -19.82 -3.04
N LEU A 171 -6.52 -18.99 -2.76
CA LEU A 171 -7.76 -19.44 -2.12
C LEU A 171 -8.82 -20.00 -3.08
N GLY A 172 -8.66 -19.81 -4.39
CA GLY A 172 -9.59 -20.31 -5.40
C GLY A 172 -10.87 -19.49 -5.59
N TYR A 173 -11.05 -18.39 -4.84
CA TYR A 173 -12.17 -17.47 -5.03
C TYR A 173 -12.08 -16.70 -6.36
N MET A 174 -13.24 -16.39 -6.92
CA MET A 174 -13.38 -15.51 -8.09
C MET A 174 -13.61 -14.06 -7.67
N GLN A 175 -13.32 -13.12 -8.57
CA GLN A 175 -13.61 -11.71 -8.31
C GLN A 175 -15.11 -11.49 -8.10
N SER A 176 -15.45 -10.70 -7.09
CA SER A 176 -16.82 -10.44 -6.64
C SER A 176 -17.55 -11.64 -6.03
N GLU A 177 -16.87 -12.75 -5.77
CA GLU A 177 -17.45 -13.88 -5.04
C GLU A 177 -17.64 -13.52 -3.57
N PHE A 178 -18.81 -13.81 -3.00
CA PHE A 178 -19.01 -13.64 -1.56
C PHE A 178 -18.42 -14.82 -0.77
N ILE A 179 -17.83 -14.50 0.36
CA ILE A 179 -17.11 -15.42 1.24
C ILE A 179 -17.98 -15.64 2.48
N THR A 180 -18.51 -16.86 2.61
CA THR A 180 -19.42 -17.26 3.72
C THR A 180 -18.70 -17.87 4.92
N ALA A 181 -17.53 -18.46 4.68
CA ALA A 181 -16.71 -19.07 5.72
C ALA A 181 -15.56 -18.13 6.10
N ASP A 182 -15.02 -18.31 7.30
CA ASP A 182 -13.79 -17.62 7.67
C ASP A 182 -12.66 -18.02 6.72
N ILE A 183 -11.83 -17.04 6.35
CA ILE A 183 -10.65 -17.28 5.51
C ILE A 183 -9.63 -17.99 6.40
N ALA A 184 -9.47 -19.30 6.22
CA ALA A 184 -8.59 -20.14 7.03
C ALA A 184 -7.08 -19.97 6.73
N SER A 185 -6.73 -19.19 5.70
CA SER A 185 -5.34 -18.93 5.32
C SER A 185 -4.79 -17.69 6.00
N ASP A 186 -3.50 -17.70 6.28
CA ASP A 186 -2.81 -16.55 6.84
C ASP A 186 -2.86 -15.36 5.90
N GLN A 187 -3.19 -14.21 6.46
CA GLN A 187 -3.10 -12.93 5.78
C GLN A 187 -1.62 -12.62 5.48
N ILE A 188 -1.31 -12.28 4.23
CA ILE A 188 0.07 -11.91 3.85
C ILE A 188 0.40 -10.50 4.35
N THR A 189 -0.52 -9.56 4.14
CA THR A 189 -0.35 -8.16 4.53
C THR A 189 -1.70 -7.43 4.52
N SER A 190 -1.72 -6.21 5.07
CA SER A 190 -2.86 -5.30 5.07
C SER A 190 -2.45 -3.85 4.88
N TRP A 191 -3.34 -3.06 4.27
CA TRP A 191 -3.14 -1.64 4.02
C TRP A 191 -4.34 -0.83 4.48
N ASP A 192 -4.10 0.15 5.35
CA ASP A 192 -5.04 1.25 5.52
C ASP A 192 -4.90 2.21 4.33
N LEU A 193 -5.88 2.17 3.42
CA LEU A 193 -5.85 2.98 2.20
C LEU A 193 -6.04 4.48 2.47
N THR A 194 -6.50 4.88 3.66
CA THR A 194 -6.58 6.30 4.05
C THR A 194 -5.19 6.88 4.30
N ALA A 195 -4.29 6.07 4.86
CA ALA A 195 -2.90 6.42 5.16
C ALA A 195 -1.96 6.23 3.96
N GLN A 196 -2.39 5.54 2.89
CA GLN A 196 -1.58 5.36 1.70
C GLN A 196 -1.47 6.64 0.87
N GLN A 197 -0.34 6.76 0.16
CA GLN A 197 -0.16 7.74 -0.92
C GLN A 197 -1.14 7.46 -2.08
N PRO A 198 -1.45 8.47 -2.93
CA PRO A 198 -2.33 8.31 -4.08
C PRO A 198 -1.97 7.13 -4.99
N THR A 199 -0.67 6.91 -5.20
CA THR A 199 -0.12 5.72 -5.85
C THR A 199 0.92 5.12 -4.91
N SER A 200 1.01 3.80 -4.84
CA SER A 200 2.09 3.11 -4.14
C SER A 200 2.44 1.82 -4.87
N THR A 201 3.71 1.42 -4.80
CA THR A 201 4.21 0.24 -5.51
C THR A 201 4.62 -0.84 -4.51
N TRP A 202 4.31 -2.09 -4.82
CA TRP A 202 4.49 -3.24 -3.94
C TRP A 202 5.05 -4.42 -4.73
N ASP A 203 6.14 -5.02 -4.25
CA ASP A 203 6.74 -6.21 -4.82
C ASP A 203 6.10 -7.47 -4.22
N PHE A 204 5.52 -8.31 -5.07
CA PHE A 204 5.05 -9.64 -4.76
C PHE A 204 6.13 -10.67 -5.10
N LYS A 205 6.48 -11.52 -4.13
CA LYS A 205 7.52 -12.55 -4.27
C LYS A 205 7.08 -13.88 -3.64
N GLU A 206 7.51 -14.97 -4.24
CA GLU A 206 7.48 -16.28 -3.59
C GLU A 206 8.73 -16.44 -2.71
N THR A 207 8.53 -16.96 -1.51
CA THR A 207 9.60 -17.20 -0.52
C THR A 207 10.30 -18.53 -0.80
N THR A 208 11.51 -18.70 -0.25
CA THR A 208 12.27 -19.96 -0.40
C THR A 208 11.58 -21.15 0.28
N GLN A 209 10.68 -20.91 1.23
CA GLN A 209 9.87 -21.91 1.93
C GLN A 209 8.56 -22.25 1.18
N GLY A 210 8.29 -21.65 0.01
CA GLY A 210 7.09 -21.89 -0.79
C GLY A 210 5.85 -21.09 -0.37
N GLY A 211 5.99 -20.15 0.58
CA GLY A 211 4.99 -19.12 0.88
C GLY A 211 5.14 -17.87 0.00
N TYR A 212 4.38 -16.81 0.28
CA TYR A 212 4.41 -15.57 -0.50
C TYR A 212 4.53 -14.34 0.41
N THR A 213 5.18 -13.28 -0.09
CA THR A 213 5.33 -11.99 0.61
C THR A 213 5.00 -10.83 -0.31
N ILE A 214 4.47 -9.76 0.27
CA ILE A 214 4.29 -8.48 -0.40
C ILE A 214 5.01 -7.40 0.41
N THR A 215 5.98 -6.75 -0.20
CA THR A 215 6.78 -5.70 0.42
C THR A 215 6.67 -4.42 -0.39
N LYS A 216 6.76 -3.25 0.25
CA LYS A 216 6.75 -1.98 -0.47
C LYS A 216 7.97 -1.90 -1.41
N ALA A 217 7.74 -1.56 -2.66
CA ALA A 217 8.81 -1.51 -3.66
C ALA A 217 9.62 -0.20 -3.51
N GLY A 218 10.95 -0.32 -3.50
CA GLY A 218 11.85 0.85 -3.65
C GLY A 218 11.97 1.76 -2.43
N MET A 219 11.97 1.22 -1.21
CA MET A 219 12.46 1.95 -0.04
C MET A 219 13.87 1.52 0.31
N LEU A 220 14.77 2.51 0.40
CA LEU A 220 16.12 2.36 0.89
C LEU A 220 16.25 3.13 2.20
N ALA A 221 16.41 2.43 3.32
CA ALA A 221 16.95 3.09 4.49
C ALA A 221 18.45 3.37 4.27
N ILE A 222 18.90 4.55 4.66
CA ILE A 222 20.32 4.92 4.78
C ILE A 222 20.56 5.23 6.25
N THR A 223 21.27 4.35 6.95
CA THR A 223 21.75 4.69 8.28
C THR A 223 23.08 5.40 8.12
N ILE A 224 23.28 6.59 8.69
CA ILE A 224 24.60 7.24 8.77
C ILE A 224 25.04 7.18 10.23
N ASN A 225 26.12 6.43 10.48
CA ASN A 225 26.82 6.41 11.76
C ASN A 225 27.99 7.40 11.70
N TRP A 226 28.39 7.99 12.82
CA TRP A 226 29.62 8.79 12.91
C TRP A 226 30.36 8.52 14.22
N GLU A 227 31.69 8.66 14.21
CA GLU A 227 32.52 8.49 15.39
C GLU A 227 32.52 9.74 16.30
N ASP A 228 32.87 9.53 17.57
CA ASP A 228 32.93 10.48 18.70
C ASP A 228 33.79 11.75 18.48
N LYS A 229 34.52 11.83 17.36
CA LYS A 229 35.45 12.94 17.07
C LYS A 229 34.80 14.10 16.31
N VAL A 230 33.54 13.97 15.89
CA VAL A 230 32.84 14.99 15.09
C VAL A 230 31.76 15.71 15.90
N SER A 231 31.78 17.05 15.86
CA SER A 231 30.76 17.86 16.56
C SER A 231 29.36 17.70 15.93
N GLN A 232 28.32 17.78 16.76
CA GLN A 232 26.91 17.69 16.32
C GLN A 232 26.55 18.74 15.25
N GLU A 233 27.18 19.91 15.29
CA GLU A 233 26.97 20.99 14.32
C GLU A 233 27.44 20.61 12.91
N VAL A 234 28.59 19.93 12.82
CA VAL A 234 29.10 19.37 11.56
C VAL A 234 28.18 18.29 11.04
N VAL A 235 27.72 17.38 11.91
CA VAL A 235 26.75 16.34 11.54
C VAL A 235 25.45 16.96 11.01
N ASN A 236 24.94 18.01 11.65
CA ASN A 236 23.75 18.73 11.20
C ASN A 236 23.93 19.35 9.81
N ALA A 237 25.08 19.96 9.53
CA ALA A 237 25.38 20.58 8.24
C ALA A 237 25.42 19.53 7.11
N VAL A 238 26.14 18.42 7.32
CA VAL A 238 26.20 17.31 6.36
C VAL A 238 24.82 16.73 6.10
N PHE A 239 24.01 16.53 7.15
CA PHE A 239 22.64 16.05 7.00
C PHE A 239 21.74 17.01 6.23
N ALA A 240 21.85 18.32 6.46
CA ALA A 240 21.09 19.34 5.74
C ALA A 240 21.47 19.37 4.25
N ASN A 241 22.76 19.20 3.93
CA ASN A 241 23.25 19.12 2.56
C ASN A 241 22.74 17.87 1.83
N ILE A 242 22.83 16.70 2.48
CA ILE A 242 22.31 15.43 1.95
C ILE A 242 20.79 15.52 1.73
N SER A 243 20.04 16.03 2.72
CA SER A 243 18.59 16.22 2.60
C SER A 243 18.24 17.12 1.42
N SER A 244 18.93 18.26 1.28
CA SER A 244 18.69 19.23 0.20
C SER A 244 18.97 18.61 -1.18
N ALA A 245 20.05 17.84 -1.30
CA ALA A 245 20.42 17.17 -2.54
C ALA A 245 19.44 16.04 -2.92
N ILE A 246 18.95 15.28 -1.94
CA ILE A 246 17.92 14.25 -2.13
C ILE A 246 16.62 14.88 -2.62
N THR A 247 16.16 15.96 -1.96
CA THR A 247 14.94 16.69 -2.37
C THR A 247 15.10 17.31 -3.76
N ALA A 248 16.27 17.85 -4.11
CA ALA A 248 16.53 18.41 -5.44
C ALA A 248 16.41 17.37 -6.57
N LYS A 249 16.64 16.08 -6.28
CA LYS A 249 16.41 14.98 -7.24
C LYS A 249 14.98 14.41 -7.19
N GLY A 250 14.06 15.06 -6.49
CA GLY A 250 12.66 14.66 -6.39
C GLY A 250 12.42 13.42 -5.51
N MET A 251 13.38 13.06 -4.66
CA MET A 251 13.27 11.93 -3.74
C MET A 251 12.70 12.35 -2.40
N VAL A 252 12.02 11.41 -1.72
CA VAL A 252 11.49 11.64 -0.38
C VAL A 252 12.56 11.30 0.65
N PHE A 253 12.80 12.23 1.58
CA PHE A 253 13.74 12.10 2.67
C PHE A 253 12.99 12.14 4.00
N HIS A 254 13.20 11.13 4.84
CA HIS A 254 12.72 11.12 6.22
C HIS A 254 13.91 10.92 7.16
N ALA A 255 14.17 11.85 8.07
CA ALA A 255 15.24 11.70 9.06
C ALA A 255 14.65 11.29 10.40
N GLU A 256 15.20 10.22 10.98
CA GLU A 256 14.99 9.80 12.35
C GLU A 256 16.27 10.07 13.14
N HIS A 257 16.14 10.87 14.21
CA HIS A 257 17.25 11.16 15.11
C HIS A 257 17.11 10.35 16.39
N ASN A 258 18.12 9.54 16.70
CA ASN A 258 18.23 8.89 18.00
C ASN A 258 19.40 9.53 18.78
N ASP A 259 19.07 10.45 19.69
CA ASP A 259 20.05 11.15 20.54
C ASP A 259 20.82 10.20 21.46
N LYS A 260 20.28 9.01 21.76
CA LYS A 260 20.89 8.07 22.70
C LYS A 260 22.04 7.28 22.11
N ASP A 261 21.97 6.96 20.81
CA ASP A 261 22.92 6.06 20.15
C ASP A 261 23.89 6.79 19.21
N ARG A 262 23.89 8.13 19.20
CA ARG A 262 24.72 8.97 18.30
C ARG A 262 24.60 8.55 16.82
N ASN A 263 23.43 8.05 16.45
CA ASN A 263 23.10 7.60 15.12
C ASN A 263 21.95 8.44 14.57
N ARG A 264 22.05 8.82 13.29
CA ARG A 264 20.91 9.34 12.54
C ARG A 264 20.63 8.37 11.43
N ARG A 265 19.42 7.85 11.46
CA ARG A 265 18.89 7.07 10.37
C ARG A 265 18.14 8.02 9.46
N CYS A 266 18.40 7.97 8.17
CA CYS A 266 17.50 8.56 7.20
C CYS A 266 16.90 7.45 6.33
N ILE A 267 15.68 7.66 5.90
CA ILE A 267 14.98 6.78 4.99
C ILE A 267 14.77 7.57 3.71
N VAL A 268 15.26 7.00 2.61
CA VAL A 268 15.16 7.61 1.29
C VAL A 268 14.36 6.71 0.39
N SER A 269 13.36 7.28 -0.27
CA SER A 269 12.53 6.53 -1.20
C SER A 269 12.38 7.28 -2.52
N GLN A 270 12.45 6.54 -3.61
CA GLN A 270 12.17 7.04 -4.95
C GLN A 270 11.29 6.03 -5.69
N GLU A 271 10.12 6.48 -6.12
CA GLU A 271 9.22 5.64 -6.91
C GLU A 271 9.86 5.25 -8.25
N GLY A 272 9.57 4.02 -8.70
CA GLY A 272 10.02 3.52 -10.01
C GLY A 272 11.52 3.20 -10.10
N CYS A 273 12.28 3.41 -9.02
CA CYS A 273 13.71 3.16 -8.96
C CYS A 273 13.97 1.73 -8.45
N SER A 274 14.89 0.99 -9.07
CA SER A 274 15.38 -0.26 -8.48
C SER A 274 16.25 0.05 -7.26
N CYS A 275 16.43 -0.93 -6.35
CA CYS A 275 17.32 -0.73 -5.21
C CYS A 275 18.76 -0.40 -5.65
N GLU A 276 19.22 -0.98 -6.77
CA GLU A 276 20.54 -0.72 -7.37
C GLU A 276 20.64 0.72 -7.90
N MET A 277 19.63 1.20 -8.63
CA MET A 277 19.60 2.56 -9.17
C MET A 277 19.52 3.61 -8.06
N LEU A 278 18.69 3.37 -7.05
CA LEU A 278 18.55 4.26 -5.90
C LEU A 278 19.84 4.26 -5.07
N SER A 279 20.46 3.10 -4.85
CA SER A 279 21.80 2.98 -4.23
C SER A 279 22.86 3.77 -5.00
N ALA A 280 22.99 3.59 -6.32
CA ALA A 280 23.95 4.32 -7.14
C ALA A 280 23.72 5.85 -7.11
N THR A 281 22.45 6.28 -7.15
CA THR A 281 22.07 7.69 -7.06
C THR A 281 22.43 8.30 -5.71
N LEU A 282 22.20 7.55 -4.63
CA LEU A 282 22.57 7.93 -3.26
C LEU A 282 24.08 8.02 -3.09
N LYS A 283 24.84 7.05 -3.59
CA LYS A 283 26.31 7.07 -3.60
C LYS A 283 26.84 8.35 -4.27
N SER A 284 26.26 8.76 -5.40
CA SER A 284 26.60 10.02 -6.09
C SER A 284 26.25 11.26 -5.25
N ILE A 285 25.04 11.34 -4.71
CA ILE A 285 24.62 12.48 -3.88
C ILE A 285 25.53 12.67 -2.67
N ILE A 286 25.83 11.57 -1.98
CA ILE A 286 26.64 11.62 -0.76
C ILE A 286 28.09 12.00 -1.11
N SER A 287 28.65 11.43 -2.18
CA SER A 287 29.99 11.81 -2.66
C SER A 287 30.06 13.30 -3.00
N GLU A 288 29.03 13.83 -3.69
CA GLU A 288 28.95 15.25 -4.02
C GLU A 288 28.82 16.14 -2.77
N ALA A 289 27.99 15.74 -1.79
CA ALA A 289 27.80 16.46 -0.55
C ALA A 289 29.09 16.51 0.29
N LEU A 290 29.83 15.39 0.37
CA LEU A 290 31.10 15.31 1.08
C LEU A 290 32.23 16.08 0.38
N VAL A 291 32.25 16.11 -0.96
CA VAL A 291 33.26 16.85 -1.74
C VAL A 291 33.02 18.36 -1.68
N LYS A 292 31.76 18.83 -1.69
CA LYS A 292 31.43 20.26 -1.59
C LYS A 292 31.92 20.89 -0.28
N ASP A 293 31.96 20.10 0.79
CA ASP A 293 32.34 20.52 2.15
C ASP A 293 33.82 20.30 2.50
N GLY A 294 34.62 19.74 1.57
CA GLY A 294 36.08 19.84 1.61
C GLY A 294 36.59 21.30 1.55
N SER A 295 35.71 22.22 1.17
CA SER A 295 35.83 23.66 1.32
C SER A 295 34.90 24.18 2.43
N SER A 296 35.34 23.99 3.68
CA SER A 296 34.88 24.72 4.88
C SER A 296 33.38 24.65 5.23
N VAL A 297 32.99 23.64 5.99
CA VAL A 297 31.92 23.82 6.97
C VAL A 297 32.54 24.57 8.15
N MET A 298 32.21 25.86 8.30
CA MET A 298 32.71 26.76 9.38
C MET A 298 34.23 26.99 9.45
N GLY A 299 34.93 27.05 8.32
CA GLY A 299 36.35 27.44 8.29
C GLY A 299 37.33 26.46 8.95
N LYS A 300 36.87 25.26 9.32
CA LYS A 300 37.73 24.17 9.79
C LYS A 300 37.66 23.02 8.78
N SER A 301 38.81 22.65 8.23
CA SER A 301 38.92 21.43 7.43
C SER A 301 38.63 20.24 8.33
N ILE A 302 37.57 19.50 8.06
CA ILE A 302 37.34 18.20 8.70
C ILE A 302 38.29 17.23 7.99
N PRO A 303 39.27 16.64 8.69
CA PRO A 303 40.13 15.63 8.08
C PRO A 303 39.22 14.48 7.63
N ARG A 304 39.34 14.10 6.36
CA ARG A 304 38.54 13.04 5.72
C ARG A 304 38.64 11.69 6.45
N GLU A 305 39.67 11.53 7.28
CA GLU A 305 40.00 10.39 8.15
C GLU A 305 39.17 10.30 9.44
N GLN A 306 38.22 11.22 9.69
CA GLN A 306 37.46 11.30 10.96
C GLN A 306 35.96 11.01 10.83
N MET A 307 35.48 10.63 9.64
CA MET A 307 34.09 10.23 9.40
C MET A 307 34.06 8.90 8.65
N ASP A 308 33.78 7.82 9.39
CA ASP A 308 33.40 6.55 8.79
C ASP A 308 31.88 6.54 8.60
N MET A 309 31.47 6.62 7.35
CA MET A 309 30.07 6.63 6.98
C MET A 309 29.76 5.32 6.25
N TYR A 310 29.09 4.43 6.96
CA TYR A 310 28.52 3.22 6.41
C TYR A 310 27.08 3.52 5.99
N TRP A 311 26.56 2.86 4.96
CA TRP A 311 25.11 2.78 4.72
C TRP A 311 24.71 1.32 4.55
N THR A 312 23.52 1.00 5.02
CA THR A 312 22.94 -0.34 4.89
C THR A 312 21.66 -0.25 4.09
N VAL A 313 21.61 -0.91 2.94
CA VAL A 313 20.39 -1.03 2.16
C VAL A 313 19.48 -2.03 2.87
N SER A 314 18.44 -1.54 3.56
CA SER A 314 17.43 -2.38 4.22
C SER A 314 16.03 -2.04 3.73
N ASP A 315 15.18 -3.05 3.67
CA ASP A 315 13.74 -2.86 3.53
C ASP A 315 13.13 -2.34 4.85
N GLU A 316 11.87 -1.88 4.82
CA GLU A 316 11.15 -1.35 5.99
C GLU A 316 11.09 -2.35 7.16
N SER A 317 11.29 -3.67 6.92
CA SER A 317 11.32 -4.70 7.97
C SER A 317 12.59 -4.69 8.83
N GLY A 318 13.62 -3.93 8.46
CA GLY A 318 14.89 -3.89 9.21
C GLY A 318 15.70 -5.19 9.11
N THR A 319 15.23 -6.16 8.33
CA THR A 319 16.04 -7.29 7.87
C THR A 319 17.04 -6.74 6.87
N ALA A 320 18.24 -6.44 7.34
CA ALA A 320 19.39 -6.37 6.46
C ALA A 320 19.45 -7.72 5.74
N GLY A 321 19.13 -7.75 4.44
CA GLY A 321 19.74 -8.77 3.61
C GLY A 321 21.24 -8.62 3.84
N GLU A 322 21.94 -9.72 4.10
CA GLU A 322 23.41 -9.79 4.09
C GLU A 322 23.93 -9.47 2.68
N ASN A 323 23.64 -8.29 2.17
CA ASN A 323 24.45 -7.65 1.18
C ASN A 323 25.48 -6.93 2.01
N GLU A 324 26.71 -7.44 1.91
CA GLU A 324 27.91 -6.92 2.53
C GLU A 324 27.84 -5.39 2.67
N ALA A 325 28.24 -4.89 3.83
CA ALA A 325 28.64 -3.50 3.95
C ALA A 325 29.74 -3.28 2.90
N GLU A 326 29.38 -2.86 1.69
CA GLU A 326 30.35 -2.35 0.73
C GLU A 326 30.92 -1.10 1.37
N GLU A 327 32.10 -1.23 1.98
CA GLU A 327 33.02 -0.12 2.12
C GLU A 327 33.14 0.53 0.74
N ILE A 328 32.53 1.70 0.52
CA ILE A 328 33.05 2.57 -0.55
C ILE A 328 34.31 3.19 0.00
N TYR A 329 35.39 2.40 -0.05
CA TYR A 329 36.75 2.89 -0.26
C TYR A 329 37.58 1.84 -1.00
N GLU A 330 37.15 1.47 -2.22
CA GLU A 330 38.09 1.11 -3.28
C GLU A 330 38.03 2.14 -4.40
N GLY A 331 38.43 3.36 -4.06
CA GLY A 331 38.86 4.38 -5.01
C GLY A 331 40.33 4.68 -4.72
N THR A 332 41.22 4.04 -5.47
CA THR A 332 42.66 4.31 -5.49
C THR A 332 42.95 5.82 -5.61
N ALA A 333 43.37 6.41 -4.50
CA ALA A 333 44.29 7.54 -4.51
C ALA A 333 45.40 7.22 -3.51
N ALA A 334 46.30 6.33 -3.94
CA ALA A 334 47.61 6.21 -3.35
C ALA A 334 48.31 7.58 -3.44
N TRP A 335 48.59 8.20 -2.30
CA TRP A 335 49.71 9.12 -2.18
C TRP A 335 50.55 8.67 -1.00
N TYR A 336 51.57 7.87 -1.31
CA TYR A 336 52.78 7.80 -0.51
C TYR A 336 53.41 9.20 -0.48
N LEU A 337 53.77 9.67 0.71
CA LEU A 337 54.87 10.62 0.85
C LEU A 337 55.93 9.96 1.72
N LEU A 338 56.91 9.38 1.03
CA LEU A 338 58.27 9.19 1.52
C LEU A 338 58.84 10.56 1.92
N LYS A 339 58.96 10.81 3.23
CA LYS A 339 60.22 11.16 3.90
C LYS A 339 60.09 11.06 5.40
#